data_AF-A0A1S2KAV5-F1
#
_entry.id   AF-A0A1S2KAV5-F1
#
_cell.length_a   1.000
_cell.length_b   1.000
_cell.length_c   1.000
_cell.angle_alpha   90.00
_cell.angle_beta   90.00
_cell.angle_gamma   90.00
#
_symmetry.space_group_name_H-M   'P 1'
#
loop_
_entity.id
_entity.type
_entity.pdbx_description
1 polymer ?
#
loop_
_entity_poly.entity_id
_entity_poly.type
_entity_poly.pdbx_seq_one_letter_code
_entity_poly.pdbx_strand_id
1 'polypeptide(L)'
;MLDTDPHAHVSAVTPWELSVRQALGRLDSPADPPERSAHCRLKPLPVTAEHAMRAGRLSLQRRDPFDRMLVAQARAEESTISTCGVWIPKYDVRVLRV
;
A
#
# COMPACT_ATOMS: atom_id res chain seq x y z
N MET A 1 -9.72 -1.40 13.64
CA MET A 1 -9.23 -2.69 14.21
C MET A 1 -7.73 -2.89 13.98
N LEU A 2 -7.16 -2.40 12.87
CA LEU A 2 -5.69 -2.31 12.67
C LEU A 2 -5.06 -1.16 13.47
N ASP A 3 -5.84 -0.11 13.74
CA ASP A 3 -5.40 1.16 14.32
C ASP A 3 -4.99 1.06 15.80
N THR A 4 -5.20 -0.11 16.40
CA THR A 4 -4.84 -0.47 17.78
C THR A 4 -3.70 -1.49 17.86
N ASP A 5 -3.26 -2.07 16.74
CA ASP A 5 -2.15 -3.02 16.72
C ASP A 5 -0.80 -2.26 16.61
N PRO A 6 0.10 -2.37 17.60
CA PRO A 6 1.39 -1.67 17.58
C PRO A 6 2.38 -2.16 16.51
N HIS A 7 2.09 -3.31 15.88
CA HIS A 7 2.84 -3.88 14.76
C HIS A 7 2.22 -3.56 13.40
N ALA A 8 1.08 -2.88 13.36
CA ALA A 8 0.49 -2.43 12.12
C ALA A 8 1.22 -1.19 11.59
N HIS A 9 1.54 -1.24 10.30
CA HIS A 9 2.26 -0.18 9.60
C HIS A 9 1.43 0.37 8.45
N VAL A 10 1.67 1.62 8.07
CA VAL A 10 1.15 2.24 6.85
C VAL A 10 2.28 2.42 5.85
N SER A 11 2.18 1.76 4.70
CA SER A 11 3.15 1.92 3.63
C SER A 11 3.09 3.34 3.05
N ALA A 12 4.27 3.94 2.80
CA ALA A 12 4.40 5.20 2.08
C ALA A 12 3.77 5.16 0.66
N VAL A 13 3.52 3.97 0.10
CA VAL A 13 2.82 3.79 -1.18
C VAL A 13 1.36 4.24 -1.11
N THR A 14 0.71 4.08 0.05
CA THR A 14 -0.71 4.46 0.21
C THR A 14 -0.94 5.97 0.03
N PRO A 15 -0.26 6.87 0.77
CA PRO A 15 -0.38 8.30 0.53
C PRO A 15 0.18 8.71 -0.84
N TRP A 16 1.18 8.01 -1.38
CA TRP A 16 1.66 8.24 -2.75
C TRP A 16 0.58 7.97 -3.80
N GLU A 17 -0.09 6.81 -3.75
CA GLU A 17 -1.19 6.46 -4.65
C GLU A 17 -2.34 7.46 -4.55
N LEU A 18 -2.75 7.81 -3.33
CA LEU A 18 -3.82 8.79 -3.11
C LEU A 18 -3.48 10.16 -3.71
N SER A 19 -2.27 10.65 -3.49
CA SER A 19 -1.80 11.93 -4.03
C SER A 19 -1.78 11.93 -5.56
N VAL A 20 -1.32 10.83 -6.19
CA VAL A 20 -1.35 10.69 -7.66
C VAL A 20 -2.78 10.61 -8.18
N ARG A 21 -3.68 9.85 -7.52
CA ARG A 21 -5.09 9.76 -7.94
C ARG A 21 -5.80 11.11 -7.82
N GLN A 22 -5.52 11.91 -6.80
CA GLN A 22 -6.05 13.26 -6.64
C GLN A 22 -5.52 14.20 -7.73
N ALA A 23 -4.21 14.19 -8.01
CA ALA A 23 -3.63 15.00 -9.08
C ALA A 23 -4.21 14.65 -10.47
N LEU A 24 -4.65 13.40 -10.65
CA LEU A 24 -5.33 12.94 -11.86
C LEU A 24 -6.86 13.19 -11.86
N GLY A 25 -7.42 13.83 -10.83
CA GLY A 25 -8.86 14.08 -10.71
C GLY A 25 -9.69 12.81 -10.51
N ARG A 26 -9.09 11.72 -9.98
CA ARG A 26 -9.73 10.41 -9.77
C ARG A 26 -10.23 10.20 -8.34
N LEU A 27 -10.20 11.24 -7.51
CA LEU A 27 -10.69 11.27 -6.14
C LEU A 27 -11.43 12.59 -5.93
N ASP A 28 -12.74 12.51 -5.67
CA ASP A 28 -13.60 13.67 -5.39
C ASP A 28 -13.54 14.15 -3.93
N SER A 29 -12.52 13.71 -3.18
CA SER A 29 -12.42 14.00 -1.74
C SER A 29 -11.75 15.35 -1.49
N PRO A 30 -12.38 16.29 -0.75
CA PRO A 30 -11.81 17.61 -0.44
C PRO A 30 -10.69 17.58 0.62
N ALA A 31 -10.50 16.46 1.32
CA ALA A 31 -9.46 16.31 2.33
C ALA A 31 -8.13 15.86 1.72
N ASP A 32 -7.06 16.58 2.08
CA ASP A 32 -5.69 16.28 1.66
C ASP A 32 -5.29 14.86 2.15
N PRO A 33 -4.75 13.99 1.28
CA PRO A 33 -4.27 12.65 1.64
C PRO A 33 -3.31 12.63 2.85
N PRO A 34 -2.43 13.64 3.04
CA PRO A 34 -1.64 13.80 4.26
C PRO A 34 -2.49 13.88 5.53
N GLU A 35 -3.60 14.62 5.52
CA GLU A 35 -4.47 14.77 6.69
C GLU A 35 -5.12 13.44 7.06
N ARG A 36 -5.60 12.66 6.07
CA ARG A 36 -6.16 11.32 6.34
C ARG A 36 -5.12 10.35 6.87
N SER A 37 -3.88 10.47 6.39
CA SER A 37 -2.75 9.64 6.84
C SER A 37 -2.31 10.00 8.26
N ALA A 38 -2.35 11.28 8.63
CA ALA A 38 -1.97 11.77 9.96
C ALA A 38 -2.91 11.29 11.07
N HIS A 39 -4.15 10.93 10.74
CA HIS A 39 -5.12 10.38 11.70
C HIS A 39 -4.97 8.87 11.91
N CYS A 40 -4.16 8.18 11.09
CA CYS A 40 -3.83 6.77 11.32
C CYS A 40 -2.70 6.68 12.36
N ARG A 41 -2.96 6.00 13.48
CA ARG A 41 -1.95 5.71 14.51
C ARG A 41 -0.89 4.67 14.08
N LEU A 42 -0.85 4.36 12.79
CA LEU A 42 0.02 3.35 12.22
C LEU A 42 1.43 3.89 12.02
N LYS A 43 2.44 3.06 12.28
CA LYS A 43 3.83 3.45 12.02
C LYS A 43 4.09 3.49 10.51
N PRO A 44 4.76 4.52 9.97
CA PRO A 44 5.07 4.57 8.54
C PRO A 44 6.09 3.49 8.17
N LEU A 45 5.89 2.85 7.01
CA LEU A 45 6.81 1.90 6.40
C LEU A 45 7.42 2.51 5.12
N PRO A 46 8.73 2.83 5.12
CA PRO A 46 9.39 3.45 3.96
C PRO A 46 9.51 2.49 2.78
N VAL A 47 9.58 3.06 1.57
CA VAL A 47 9.97 2.32 0.36
C VAL A 47 11.50 2.36 0.26
N THR A 48 12.11 1.20 0.04
CA THR A 48 13.57 1.04 -0.08
C THR A 48 13.93 0.63 -1.51
N ALA A 49 15.22 0.69 -1.86
CA ALA A 49 15.69 0.18 -3.14
C ALA A 49 15.39 -1.32 -3.33
N GLU A 50 15.46 -2.10 -2.25
CA GLU A 50 15.10 -3.52 -2.28
C GLU A 50 13.63 -3.72 -2.64
N HIS A 51 12.73 -2.93 -2.05
CA HIS A 51 11.30 -2.94 -2.39
C HIS A 51 11.08 -2.67 -3.89
N ALA A 52 11.77 -1.67 -4.43
CA ALA A 52 11.69 -1.33 -5.86
C ALA A 52 12.18 -2.46 -6.77
N MET A 53 13.33 -3.08 -6.45
CA MET A 53 13.85 -4.22 -7.22
C MET A 53 12.91 -5.42 -7.19
N ARG A 54 12.35 -5.76 -6.02
CA ARG A 54 11.38 -6.86 -5.87
C ARG A 54 10.10 -6.57 -6.65
N ALA A 55 9.57 -5.35 -6.56
CA ALA A 55 8.38 -4.94 -7.32
C ALA A 55 8.59 -5.12 -8.83
N GLY A 56 9.77 -4.72 -9.34
CA GLY A 56 10.15 -4.86 -10.75
C GLY A 56 10.13 -6.31 -11.26
N ARG A 57 10.37 -7.30 -10.39
CA ARG A 57 10.39 -8.73 -10.73
C ARG A 57 9.03 -9.43 -10.63
N LEU A 58 8.01 -8.78 -10.06
CA LEU A 58 6.66 -9.36 -9.97
C LEU A 58 6.03 -9.54 -11.35
N SER A 59 5.18 -10.58 -11.47
CA SER A 59 4.39 -10.81 -12.69
C SER A 59 3.57 -9.57 -13.05
N LEU A 60 3.45 -9.31 -14.35
CA LEU A 60 2.72 -8.16 -14.89
C LEU A 60 1.20 -8.41 -15.01
N GLN A 61 0.66 -9.36 -14.25
CA GLN A 61 -0.77 -9.73 -14.27
C GLN A 61 -1.68 -8.52 -13.97
N ARG A 62 -1.25 -7.63 -13.05
CA ARG A 62 -1.74 -6.25 -12.94
C ARG A 62 -0.57 -5.30 -13.18
N ARG A 63 -0.78 -4.30 -14.04
CA ARG A 63 0.26 -3.30 -14.39
C ARG A 63 0.30 -2.09 -13.44
N ASP A 64 -0.50 -2.12 -12.39
CA ASP A 64 -0.55 -1.04 -11.41
C ASP A 64 0.74 -1.03 -10.58
N PRO A 65 1.56 0.03 -10.64
CA PRO A 65 2.82 0.10 -9.92
C PRO A 65 2.63 0.16 -8.39
N PHE A 66 1.52 0.70 -7.89
CA PHE A 66 1.26 0.85 -6.46
C PHE A 66 0.98 -0.51 -5.81
N ASP A 67 0.07 -1.28 -6.40
CA ASP A 67 -0.21 -2.67 -6.00
C ASP A 67 1.08 -3.51 -5.97
N ARG A 68 1.91 -3.41 -7.00
CA ARG A 68 3.16 -4.17 -7.10
C ARG A 68 4.16 -3.77 -6.01
N MET A 69 4.25 -2.49 -5.69
CA MET A 69 5.10 -2.03 -4.60
C MET A 69 4.58 -2.52 -3.24
N LEU A 70 3.27 -2.49 -3.00
CA LEU A 70 2.67 -3.02 -1.76
C LEU A 70 2.95 -4.51 -1.59
N VAL A 71 2.79 -5.31 -2.66
CA VAL A 71 3.13 -6.75 -2.67
C VAL A 71 4.62 -6.96 -2.40
N ALA A 72 5.49 -6.13 -2.98
CA ALA A 72 6.93 -6.22 -2.78
C ALA A 72 7.34 -5.92 -1.33
N GLN A 73 6.76 -4.87 -0.72
CA GLN A 73 6.97 -4.55 0.69
C GLN A 73 6.48 -5.68 1.60
N ALA A 74 5.27 -6.19 1.36
CA ALA A 74 4.73 -7.27 2.20
C ALA A 74 5.56 -8.56 2.12
N ARG A 75 6.15 -8.86 0.97
CA ARG A 75 7.07 -10.01 0.82
C ARG A 75 8.45 -9.77 1.42
N ALA A 76 8.94 -8.53 1.45
CA ALA A 76 10.23 -8.20 2.05
C ALA A 76 10.15 -8.14 3.58
N GLU A 77 9.08 -7.54 4.10
CA GLU A 77 8.83 -7.31 5.53
C GLU A 77 8.02 -8.42 6.18
N GLU A 78 7.83 -9.54 5.46
CA GLU A 78 6.99 -10.68 5.88
C GLU A 78 5.65 -10.23 6.48
N SER A 79 5.01 -9.24 5.86
CA SER A 79 3.81 -8.61 6.40
C SER A 79 2.52 -9.12 5.75
N THR A 80 1.39 -8.93 6.42
CA THR A 80 0.06 -9.21 5.86
C THR A 80 -0.54 -7.92 5.32
N ILE A 81 -1.00 -7.92 4.07
CA ILE A 81 -1.63 -6.74 3.46
C ILE A 81 -3.11 -6.69 3.81
N SER A 82 -3.54 -5.59 4.43
CA SER A 82 -4.96 -5.27 4.54
C SER A 82 -5.47 -4.64 3.24
N THR A 83 -6.47 -5.24 2.59
CA THR A 83 -6.98 -4.74 1.30
C THR A 83 -8.44 -5.12 1.04
N CYS A 84 -9.20 -4.19 0.46
CA CYS A 84 -10.52 -4.42 -0.11
C CYS A 84 -10.46 -4.80 -1.61
N GLY A 85 -9.32 -4.59 -2.28
CA GLY A 85 -9.15 -4.77 -3.73
C GLY A 85 -8.92 -6.22 -4.16
N VAL A 86 -9.37 -6.60 -5.36
CA VAL A 86 -9.35 -8.02 -5.83
C VAL A 86 -8.02 -8.47 -6.44
N TRP A 87 -7.07 -7.57 -6.64
CA TRP A 87 -5.86 -7.85 -7.42
C TRP A 87 -4.67 -8.27 -6.57
N ILE A 88 -4.44 -7.63 -5.42
CA ILE A 88 -3.38 -8.00 -4.48
C ILE A 88 -3.48 -9.49 -4.07
N PRO A 89 -4.67 -10.06 -3.75
CA PRO A 89 -4.81 -11.49 -3.43
C PRO A 89 -4.43 -12.46 -4.55
N LYS A 90 -4.22 -11.98 -5.79
CA LYS A 90 -3.76 -12.83 -6.91
C LYS A 90 -2.25 -13.06 -6.89
N TYR A 91 -1.51 -12.28 -6.09
CA TYR A 91 -0.11 -12.56 -5.80
C TYR A 91 0.00 -13.52 -4.63
N ASP A 92 1.05 -14.33 -4.61
CA ASP A 92 1.39 -15.17 -3.46
C ASP A 92 1.93 -14.28 -2.32
N VAL A 93 1.01 -13.75 -1.52
CA VAL A 93 1.24 -12.84 -0.38
C VAL A 93 0.11 -12.99 0.64
N ARG A 94 0.40 -12.82 1.92
CA ARG A 94 -0.61 -12.85 2.98
C ARG A 94 -1.52 -11.62 2.88
N VAL A 95 -2.84 -11.86 2.91
CA VAL A 95 -3.85 -10.79 2.84
C VAL A 95 -4.88 -10.92 3.96
N LEU A 96 -5.29 -9.78 4.50
CA LEU A 96 -6.46 -9.62 5.35
C LEU A 96 -7.51 -8.83 4.55
N ARG A 97 -8.67 -9.46 4.29
CA ARG A 97 -9.79 -8.80 3.59
C ARG A 97 -10.51 -7.87 4.55
N VAL A 98 -10.81 -6.66 4.08
CA VAL A 98 -11.61 -5.64 4.80
C VAL A 98 -12.76 -5.22 3.93
#